data_AF-A0A150PJR7-F1
#
_entry.id   AF-A0A150PJR7-F1
#
_cell.length_a   1.000
_cell.length_b   1.000
_cell.length_c   1.000
_cell.angle_alpha   90.00
_cell.angle_beta   90.00
_cell.angle_gamma   90.00
#
_symmetry.space_group_name_H-M   'P 1'
#
loop_
_entity.id
_entity.type
_entity.pdbx_description
1 polymer ?
#
loop_
_entity_poly.entity_id
_entity_poly.type
_entity_poly.pdbx_seq_one_letter_code
_entity_poly.pdbx_strand_id
1 'polypeptide(L)'
;MNPRKDRAMTIEETQRLIQGIFDAIFNSVTQAEPGGKPVMPSSSTVLSMRKPGMAIRSADFSNPWTPGNISGSKNAAINIARLVDDAPEMSTFYDENGNTITQIYKQILDGVSIPAQPPNPAIEKQLSDAEAVLYRTVEVTDPDTGQKTSKRVETQLYRDYLDKLEAYNKARASYTAAFLEAQKTEQGRNTWPLIASTRQLPVRLAYDRWRAAGADKIEQAQAIKNTSSQNALQKAWDGAKKLFEGYGVQLEDSGSGMSVPIQRCTLLPSDWHSESSTGWTDLSVSSSSAATSSSSEYRSYGGSAGFSLGLFSIGGSGGHSSSSRHASAETKNMTISFSYTLVAIRRPWMTFNLLGTKGWNLGNLYGKGAISNGTKVGQEHSAMPLLPTSFVVVKNVVISANWAKADWELIKSQTNAGGGFGIGPFSISGRYAHSRSNETFKSDADGGKITVPGVQIIGFISQIVPFCPPA
;
A
#
# COMPACT_ATOMS: atom_id res chain seq x y z
N MET A 1 -31.48 30.25 -7.21
CA MET A 1 -31.77 29.40 -6.03
C MET A 1 -31.58 27.95 -6.48
N ASN A 2 -30.51 27.28 -6.05
CA ASN A 2 -30.15 25.95 -6.58
C ASN A 2 -30.91 24.88 -5.75
N PRO A 3 -31.92 24.17 -6.31
CA PRO A 3 -32.85 23.33 -5.55
C PRO A 3 -32.21 22.08 -4.90
N ARG A 4 -30.89 21.90 -5.05
CA ARG A 4 -30.14 20.74 -4.52
C ARG A 4 -29.49 20.96 -3.15
N LYS A 5 -29.46 22.18 -2.59
CA LYS A 5 -28.78 22.45 -1.30
C LYS A 5 -29.52 21.95 -0.04
N ASP A 6 -30.80 21.61 -0.15
CA ASP A 6 -31.66 21.28 1.01
C ASP A 6 -32.31 19.88 0.94
N ARG A 7 -31.84 18.99 0.05
CA ARG A 7 -32.39 17.63 -0.10
C ARG A 7 -31.74 16.65 0.88
N ALA A 8 -32.57 15.76 1.43
CA ALA A 8 -32.22 14.55 2.16
C ALA A 8 -31.17 13.70 1.43
N MET A 9 -30.15 13.20 2.13
CA MET A 9 -29.15 12.32 1.52
C MET A 9 -29.71 10.93 1.27
N THR A 10 -29.56 10.42 0.05
CA THR A 10 -29.91 9.02 -0.26
C THR A 10 -28.77 8.05 0.09
N ILE A 11 -29.10 6.77 0.22
CA ILE A 11 -28.10 5.70 0.39
C ILE A 11 -27.11 5.71 -0.78
N GLU A 12 -27.60 5.92 -2.01
CA GLU A 12 -26.75 6.01 -3.21
C GLU A 12 -25.80 7.22 -3.17
N GLU A 13 -26.27 8.39 -2.71
CA GLU A 13 -25.43 9.59 -2.57
C GLU A 13 -24.32 9.37 -1.53
N THR A 14 -24.63 8.67 -0.45
CA THR A 14 -23.66 8.28 0.58
C THR A 14 -22.60 7.33 0.01
N GLN A 15 -23.03 6.32 -0.75
CA GLN A 15 -22.11 5.37 -1.39
C GLN A 15 -21.21 6.06 -2.42
N ARG A 16 -21.77 6.94 -3.27
CA ARG A 16 -21.01 7.72 -4.25
C ARG A 16 -20.01 8.66 -3.58
N LEU A 17 -20.34 9.24 -2.42
CA LEU A 17 -19.40 10.06 -1.67
C LEU A 17 -18.16 9.27 -1.25
N ILE A 18 -18.36 8.09 -0.63
CA ILE A 18 -17.25 7.26 -0.19
C ILE A 18 -16.47 6.69 -1.38
N GLN A 19 -17.18 6.23 -2.41
CA GLN A 19 -16.56 5.75 -3.65
C GLN A 19 -15.72 6.84 -4.32
N GLY A 20 -16.20 8.08 -4.37
CA GLY A 20 -15.47 9.22 -4.93
C GLY A 20 -14.15 9.51 -4.20
N ILE A 21 -14.07 9.24 -2.90
CA ILE A 21 -12.80 9.33 -2.13
C ILE A 21 -11.80 8.29 -2.66
N PHE A 22 -12.22 7.02 -2.77
CA PHE A 22 -11.33 5.94 -3.20
C PHE A 22 -11.01 5.99 -4.69
N ASP A 23 -11.94 6.42 -5.54
CA ASP A 23 -11.68 6.69 -6.96
C ASP A 23 -10.63 7.79 -7.12
N ALA A 24 -10.74 8.90 -6.37
CA ALA A 24 -9.75 9.98 -6.43
C ALA A 24 -8.34 9.47 -6.05
N ILE A 25 -8.25 8.65 -4.99
CA ILE A 25 -6.99 8.07 -4.54
C ILE A 25 -6.47 7.03 -5.56
N PHE A 26 -7.32 6.14 -6.06
CA PHE A 26 -6.92 5.11 -7.03
C PHE A 26 -6.45 5.73 -8.35
N ASN A 27 -7.20 6.68 -8.88
CA ASN A 27 -6.85 7.39 -10.11
C ASN A 27 -5.54 8.16 -9.96
N SER A 28 -5.21 8.66 -8.75
CA SER A 28 -3.92 9.31 -8.50
C SER A 28 -2.71 8.41 -8.79
N VAL A 29 -2.88 7.08 -8.70
CA VAL A 29 -1.81 6.09 -8.95
C VAL A 29 -1.95 5.36 -10.29
N THR A 30 -3.17 5.10 -10.75
CA THR A 30 -3.42 4.26 -11.93
C THR A 30 -3.64 5.04 -13.22
N GLN A 31 -3.99 6.32 -13.15
CA GLN A 31 -4.16 7.15 -14.34
C GLN A 31 -2.88 7.93 -14.65
N ALA A 32 -2.71 8.26 -15.92
CA ALA A 32 -1.63 9.10 -16.41
C ALA A 32 -2.20 10.22 -17.29
N GLU A 33 -1.51 11.34 -17.37
CA GLU A 33 -1.80 12.33 -18.40
C GLU A 33 -1.68 11.77 -19.82
N PRO A 34 -2.32 12.41 -20.82
CA PRO A 34 -2.13 12.08 -22.22
C PRO A 34 -0.63 12.03 -22.60
N GLY A 35 -0.15 10.85 -23.01
CA GLY A 35 1.25 10.59 -23.35
C GLY A 35 2.15 10.15 -22.19
N GLY A 36 1.65 10.16 -20.94
CA GLY A 36 2.32 9.60 -19.77
C GLY A 36 2.06 8.10 -19.58
N LYS A 37 2.92 7.41 -18.82
CA LYS A 37 2.70 6.02 -18.39
C LYS A 37 2.20 5.98 -16.94
N PRO A 38 1.18 5.19 -16.58
CA PRO A 38 0.63 5.10 -15.22
C PRO A 38 1.68 4.67 -14.18
N VAL A 39 1.54 5.09 -12.90
CA VAL A 39 2.53 4.73 -11.85
C VAL A 39 2.45 3.23 -11.63
N MET A 40 1.23 2.71 -11.58
CA MET A 40 0.93 1.29 -11.58
C MET A 40 -0.16 0.99 -12.62
N PRO A 41 -0.06 -0.08 -13.41
CA PRO A 41 -1.10 -0.44 -14.37
C PRO A 41 -2.42 -0.75 -13.65
N SER A 42 -3.53 -0.15 -14.05
CA SER A 42 -4.86 -0.42 -13.47
C SER A 42 -5.27 -1.90 -13.58
N SER A 43 -4.76 -2.62 -14.58
CA SER A 43 -5.00 -4.04 -14.79
C SER A 43 -4.39 -4.94 -13.70
N SER A 44 -3.27 -4.53 -13.11
CA SER A 44 -2.54 -5.30 -12.08
C SER A 44 -2.54 -4.64 -10.70
N THR A 45 -3.30 -3.56 -10.52
CA THR A 45 -3.40 -2.81 -9.26
C THR A 45 -4.79 -3.00 -8.65
N VAL A 46 -4.83 -3.16 -7.33
CA VAL A 46 -6.04 -3.29 -6.52
C VAL A 46 -5.93 -2.33 -5.34
N LEU A 47 -7.02 -1.62 -5.04
CA LEU A 47 -7.16 -0.82 -3.84
C LEU A 47 -8.19 -1.51 -2.94
N SER A 48 -7.77 -1.88 -1.73
CA SER A 48 -8.62 -2.51 -0.74
C SER A 48 -8.86 -1.54 0.41
N MET A 49 -10.12 -1.31 0.76
CA MET A 49 -10.51 -0.32 1.78
C MET A 49 -10.40 -0.89 3.18
N ARG A 50 -9.76 -0.17 4.09
CA ARG A 50 -9.79 -0.53 5.50
C ARG A 50 -11.00 0.13 6.16
N LYS A 51 -11.98 -0.68 6.58
CA LYS A 51 -13.24 -0.19 7.16
C LYS A 51 -13.54 -0.88 8.50
N PRO A 52 -13.62 -0.15 9.64
CA PRO A 52 -13.20 1.24 9.77
C PRO A 52 -11.68 1.39 9.54
N GLY A 53 -11.23 2.63 9.37
CA GLY A 53 -9.80 2.94 9.25
C GLY A 53 -9.02 2.45 10.47
N MET A 54 -7.76 2.12 10.26
CA MET A 54 -6.86 1.72 11.33
C MET A 54 -6.19 2.95 11.93
N ALA A 55 -6.67 3.42 13.07
CA ALA A 55 -6.01 4.48 13.82
C ALA A 55 -4.67 3.98 14.37
N ILE A 56 -3.60 4.73 14.14
CA ILE A 56 -2.26 4.39 14.60
C ILE A 56 -1.77 5.36 15.66
N ARG A 57 -1.00 4.85 16.61
CA ARG A 57 -0.28 5.70 17.55
C ARG A 57 1.12 6.00 17.00
N SER A 58 1.41 7.29 16.79
CA SER A 58 2.70 7.73 16.22
C SER A 58 3.93 7.14 16.94
N ALA A 59 3.89 7.03 18.28
CA ALA A 59 4.99 6.48 19.07
C ALA A 59 5.33 5.02 18.71
N ASP A 60 4.34 4.22 18.32
CA ASP A 60 4.51 2.79 18.00
C ASP A 60 5.27 2.55 16.69
N PHE A 61 5.44 3.59 15.87
CA PHE A 61 6.14 3.54 14.57
C PHE A 61 7.35 4.49 14.50
N SER A 62 7.54 5.32 15.54
CA SER A 62 8.60 6.31 15.59
C SER A 62 9.99 5.70 15.84
N ASN A 63 10.99 6.30 15.19
CA ASN A 63 12.42 5.98 15.38
C ASN A 63 12.71 4.46 15.36
N PRO A 64 12.33 3.71 14.30
CA PRO A 64 12.52 2.26 14.29
C PRO A 64 14.00 1.89 14.28
N TRP A 65 14.30 0.78 14.96
CA TRP A 65 15.62 0.17 14.92
C TRP A 65 15.98 -0.25 13.49
N THR A 66 17.19 0.10 13.07
CA THR A 66 17.79 -0.42 11.82
C THR A 66 19.29 -0.68 12.07
N PRO A 67 19.99 -1.44 11.21
CA PRO A 67 21.44 -1.56 11.30
C PRO A 67 22.18 -0.21 11.26
N GLY A 68 21.59 0.82 10.64
CA GLY A 68 22.12 2.19 10.64
C GLY A 68 21.60 3.07 11.79
N ASN A 69 20.67 2.57 12.60
CA ASN A 69 20.06 3.25 13.74
C ASN A 69 19.90 2.27 14.90
N ILE A 70 21.01 1.89 15.52
CA ILE A 70 21.07 0.86 16.56
C ILE A 70 20.41 1.28 17.88
N SER A 71 20.26 2.60 18.11
CA SER A 71 19.52 3.19 19.23
C SER A 71 18.01 3.27 18.99
N GLY A 72 17.53 2.87 17.80
CA GLY A 72 16.12 2.90 17.46
C GLY A 72 15.29 1.88 18.24
N SER A 73 13.97 2.09 18.25
CA SER A 73 12.99 1.21 18.89
C SER A 73 12.85 -0.10 18.12
N LYS A 74 13.20 -1.21 18.76
CA LYS A 74 12.96 -2.57 18.23
C LYS A 74 11.47 -2.83 18.04
N ASN A 75 10.64 -2.35 18.96
CA ASN A 75 9.18 -2.48 18.88
C ASN A 75 8.62 -1.78 17.65
N ALA A 76 9.11 -0.58 17.33
CA ALA A 76 8.67 0.13 16.14
C ALA A 76 9.09 -0.61 14.86
N ALA A 77 10.31 -1.18 14.82
CA ALA A 77 10.72 -2.02 13.69
C ALA A 77 9.85 -3.28 13.54
N ILE A 78 9.46 -3.91 14.65
CA ILE A 78 8.55 -5.07 14.67
C ILE A 78 7.16 -4.67 14.15
N ASN A 79 6.61 -3.56 14.66
CA ASN A 79 5.30 -3.05 14.27
C ASN A 79 5.26 -2.69 12.78
N ILE A 80 6.31 -2.05 12.26
CA ILE A 80 6.44 -1.74 10.83
C ILE A 80 6.43 -3.01 9.99
N ALA A 81 7.20 -4.02 10.38
CA ALA A 81 7.27 -5.27 9.63
C ALA A 81 5.91 -5.99 9.63
N ARG A 82 5.29 -6.14 10.80
CA ARG A 82 3.99 -6.81 10.96
C ARG A 82 2.86 -6.09 10.23
N LEU A 83 2.82 -4.76 10.27
CA LEU A 83 1.78 -3.95 9.61
C LEU A 83 1.63 -4.27 8.10
N VAL A 84 2.71 -4.73 7.46
CA VAL A 84 2.77 -4.93 6.01
C VAL A 84 3.13 -6.37 5.64
N ASP A 85 3.06 -7.31 6.58
CA ASP A 85 3.38 -8.72 6.32
C ASP A 85 2.16 -9.54 5.93
N ASP A 86 0.93 -9.09 6.21
CA ASP A 86 -0.25 -9.90 5.87
C ASP A 86 -0.48 -9.97 4.36
N ALA A 87 -0.89 -11.15 3.88
CA ALA A 87 -1.35 -11.34 2.51
C ALA A 87 -2.86 -11.02 2.43
N PRO A 88 -3.28 -9.95 1.73
CA PRO A 88 -4.69 -9.63 1.64
C PRO A 88 -5.41 -10.52 0.63
N GLU A 89 -6.69 -10.74 0.88
CA GLU A 89 -7.61 -11.37 -0.08
C GLU A 89 -7.81 -10.50 -1.33
N MET A 90 -8.20 -11.14 -2.44
CA MET A 90 -8.67 -10.41 -3.63
C MET A 90 -10.07 -9.86 -3.37
N SER A 91 -10.15 -8.77 -2.61
CA SER A 91 -11.41 -8.18 -2.19
C SER A 91 -11.37 -6.66 -2.14
N THR A 92 -12.57 -6.11 -2.08
CA THR A 92 -12.85 -4.67 -2.08
C THR A 92 -12.51 -4.04 -0.73
N PHE A 93 -12.74 -4.77 0.37
CA PHE A 93 -12.26 -4.41 1.70
C PHE A 93 -10.89 -5.05 1.93
N TYR A 94 -10.08 -4.45 2.80
CA TYR A 94 -8.85 -5.07 3.22
C TYR A 94 -9.16 -6.12 4.27
N ASP A 95 -9.16 -7.38 3.84
CA ASP A 95 -9.26 -8.55 4.71
C ASP A 95 -8.01 -9.40 4.54
N GLU A 96 -7.48 -9.86 5.66
CA GLU A 96 -6.27 -10.68 5.74
C GLU A 96 -6.69 -12.14 5.50
N ASN A 97 -6.03 -12.84 4.57
CA ASN A 97 -6.40 -14.22 4.24
C ASN A 97 -5.87 -15.27 5.24
N GLY A 98 -5.30 -14.80 6.37
CA GLY A 98 -4.68 -15.62 7.41
C GLY A 98 -3.22 -16.05 7.15
N ASN A 99 -2.68 -15.80 5.95
CA ASN A 99 -1.27 -16.04 5.62
C ASN A 99 -0.44 -14.76 5.71
N THR A 100 0.87 -14.91 5.97
CA THR A 100 1.82 -13.79 5.85
C THR A 100 2.71 -13.94 4.62
N ILE A 101 3.04 -12.82 3.99
CA ILE A 101 3.92 -12.69 2.83
C ILE A 101 5.29 -13.30 3.16
N THR A 102 5.84 -13.01 4.34
CA THR A 102 7.11 -13.60 4.78
C THR A 102 7.04 -15.13 4.86
N GLN A 103 5.95 -15.69 5.40
CA GLN A 103 5.76 -17.14 5.47
C GLN A 103 5.64 -17.77 4.09
N ILE A 104 4.76 -17.25 3.24
CA ILE A 104 4.56 -17.75 1.87
C ILE A 104 5.84 -17.63 1.06
N TYR A 105 6.52 -16.48 1.11
CA TYR A 105 7.77 -16.29 0.38
C TYR A 105 8.87 -17.24 0.86
N LYS A 106 8.99 -17.47 2.17
CA LYS A 106 9.91 -18.47 2.72
C LYS A 106 9.59 -19.88 2.21
N GLN A 107 8.33 -20.28 2.24
CA GLN A 107 7.89 -21.59 1.73
C GLN A 107 8.23 -21.77 0.25
N ILE A 108 8.07 -20.72 -0.57
CA ILE A 108 8.50 -20.73 -1.96
C ILE A 108 10.02 -20.93 -2.06
N LEU A 109 10.81 -20.14 -1.32
CA LEU A 109 12.27 -20.21 -1.35
C LEU A 109 12.81 -21.58 -0.91
N ASP A 110 12.13 -22.23 0.05
CA ASP A 110 12.52 -23.55 0.55
C ASP A 110 12.03 -24.69 -0.33
N GLY A 111 10.89 -24.53 -0.99
CA GLY A 111 10.24 -25.55 -1.80
C GLY A 111 10.54 -25.48 -3.30
N VAL A 112 11.21 -24.42 -3.78
CA VAL A 112 11.47 -24.22 -5.21
C VAL A 112 12.28 -25.38 -5.78
N SER A 113 11.71 -26.02 -6.81
CA SER A 113 12.36 -27.07 -7.58
C SER A 113 12.41 -26.64 -9.04
N ILE A 114 13.60 -26.72 -9.62
CA ILE A 114 13.84 -26.40 -11.02
C ILE A 114 14.32 -27.69 -11.70
N PRO A 115 13.60 -28.20 -12.70
CA PRO A 115 14.02 -29.40 -13.43
C PRO A 115 15.45 -29.24 -13.95
N ALA A 116 16.28 -30.28 -13.77
CA ALA A 116 17.67 -30.25 -14.21
C ALA A 116 17.75 -30.20 -15.75
N GLN A 117 18.67 -29.37 -16.27
CA GLN A 117 19.00 -29.29 -17.70
C GLN A 117 20.52 -29.21 -17.90
N PRO A 118 21.02 -29.61 -19.07
CA PRO A 118 22.45 -29.51 -19.38
C PRO A 118 22.92 -28.04 -19.36
N PRO A 119 24.13 -27.75 -18.85
CA PRO A 119 24.68 -26.40 -18.77
C PRO A 119 24.73 -25.68 -20.11
N ASN A 120 24.34 -24.40 -20.12
CA ASN A 120 24.53 -23.50 -21.26
C ASN A 120 25.40 -22.29 -20.86
N PRO A 121 26.72 -22.35 -21.10
CA PRO A 121 27.67 -21.32 -20.68
C PRO A 121 27.37 -19.91 -21.22
N ALA A 122 26.77 -19.80 -22.41
CA ALA A 122 26.44 -18.50 -23.01
C ALA A 122 25.35 -17.78 -22.22
N ILE A 123 24.34 -18.53 -21.76
CA ILE A 123 23.22 -17.98 -20.99
C ILE A 123 23.65 -17.67 -19.55
N GLU A 124 24.48 -18.52 -18.95
CA GLU A 124 25.04 -18.26 -17.62
C GLU A 124 25.89 -16.98 -17.57
N LYS A 125 26.65 -16.72 -18.64
CA LYS A 125 27.40 -15.47 -18.79
C LYS A 125 26.46 -14.27 -18.90
N GLN A 126 25.44 -14.33 -19.76
CA GLN A 126 24.46 -13.25 -19.89
C GLN A 126 23.76 -12.91 -18.57
N LEU A 127 23.47 -13.90 -17.73
CA LEU A 127 22.84 -13.66 -16.44
C LEU A 127 23.80 -13.09 -15.40
N SER A 128 25.05 -13.57 -15.36
CA SER A 128 26.08 -12.99 -14.51
C SER A 128 26.34 -11.53 -14.87
N ASP A 129 26.39 -11.22 -16.17
CA ASP A 129 26.53 -9.85 -16.67
C ASP A 129 25.34 -8.98 -16.26
N ALA A 130 24.11 -9.50 -16.37
CA ALA A 130 22.90 -8.80 -15.91
C ALA A 130 22.88 -8.60 -14.38
N GLU A 131 23.33 -9.57 -13.58
CA GLU A 131 23.41 -9.41 -12.13
C GLU A 131 24.46 -8.40 -11.70
N ALA A 132 25.61 -8.36 -12.38
CA ALA A 132 26.69 -7.41 -12.11
C ALA A 132 26.27 -5.96 -12.38
N VAL A 133 25.30 -5.73 -13.26
CA VAL A 133 24.69 -4.42 -13.49
C VAL A 133 23.87 -3.97 -12.27
N LEU A 134 23.19 -4.89 -11.60
CA LEU A 134 22.26 -4.60 -10.50
C LEU A 134 22.95 -4.60 -9.13
N TYR A 135 23.89 -5.52 -8.91
CA TYR A 135 24.50 -5.77 -7.60
C TYR A 135 26.00 -6.01 -7.70
N ARG A 136 26.72 -5.64 -6.64
CA ARG A 136 28.13 -5.95 -6.45
C ARG A 136 28.35 -6.60 -5.09
N THR A 137 29.40 -7.40 -4.97
CA THR A 137 29.85 -7.94 -3.69
C THR A 137 30.90 -7.00 -3.10
N VAL A 138 30.76 -6.67 -1.83
CA VAL A 138 31.76 -5.93 -1.05
C VAL A 138 32.14 -6.73 0.17
N GLU A 139 33.44 -6.77 0.48
CA GLU A 139 33.88 -7.27 1.78
C GLU A 139 33.60 -6.20 2.83
N VAL A 140 32.79 -6.57 3.83
CA VAL A 140 32.56 -5.75 5.02
C VAL A 140 33.32 -6.41 6.15
N THR A 141 34.29 -5.67 6.69
CA THR A 141 35.04 -6.10 7.88
C THR A 141 34.22 -5.70 9.09
N ASP A 142 33.85 -6.69 9.90
CA ASP A 142 33.18 -6.47 11.18
C ASP A 142 34.16 -5.74 12.14
N PRO A 143 33.80 -4.55 12.64
CA PRO A 143 34.71 -3.70 13.41
C PRO A 143 35.03 -4.26 14.80
N ASP A 144 34.21 -5.18 15.33
CA ASP A 144 34.37 -5.75 16.67
C ASP A 144 35.11 -7.09 16.65
N THR A 145 34.98 -7.86 15.56
CA THR A 145 35.54 -9.22 15.43
C THR A 145 36.64 -9.34 14.38
N GLY A 146 36.82 -8.34 13.52
CA GLY A 146 37.77 -8.39 12.40
C GLY A 146 37.38 -9.38 11.29
N GLN A 147 36.22 -10.05 11.38
CA GLN A 147 35.76 -10.99 10.37
C GLN A 147 35.35 -10.26 9.09
N LYS A 148 35.88 -10.72 7.96
CA LYS A 148 35.47 -10.27 6.63
C LYS A 148 34.26 -11.06 6.17
N THR A 149 33.13 -10.39 6.00
CA THR A 149 31.90 -10.97 5.44
C THR A 149 31.64 -10.36 4.07
N SER A 150 31.42 -11.20 3.06
CA SER A 150 31.01 -10.75 1.73
C SER A 150 29.54 -10.36 1.77
N LYS A 151 29.24 -9.06 1.59
CA LYS A 151 27.87 -8.54 1.50
C LYS A 151 27.56 -8.12 0.07
N ARG A 152 26.38 -8.54 -0.40
CA ARG A 152 25.82 -8.07 -1.67
C ARG A 152 25.20 -6.70 -1.44
N VAL A 153 25.64 -5.71 -2.19
CA VAL A 153 25.11 -4.34 -2.16
C VAL A 153 24.70 -3.92 -3.57
N GLU A 154 23.69 -3.06 -3.66
CA GLU A 154 23.27 -2.49 -4.94
C GLU A 154 24.43 -1.75 -5.61
N THR A 155 24.51 -1.79 -6.95
CA THR A 155 25.44 -0.92 -7.67
C THR A 155 25.01 0.54 -7.52
N GLN A 156 25.93 1.48 -7.74
CA GLN A 156 25.55 2.89 -7.77
C GLN A 156 24.52 3.17 -8.87
N LEU A 157 24.67 2.52 -10.02
CA LEU A 157 23.73 2.62 -11.14
C LEU A 157 22.31 2.18 -10.73
N TYR A 158 22.19 1.09 -9.98
CA TYR A 158 20.90 0.58 -9.56
C TYR A 158 20.27 1.43 -8.44
N ARG A 159 21.06 1.94 -7.48
CA ARG A 159 20.58 2.93 -6.50
C ARG A 159 20.07 4.20 -7.18
N ASP A 160 20.88 4.75 -8.08
CA ASP A 160 20.55 5.93 -8.87
C ASP A 160 19.27 5.77 -9.69
N TYR A 161 19.06 4.56 -10.22
CA TYR A 161 17.83 4.20 -10.91
C TYR A 161 16.62 4.26 -9.98
N LEU A 162 16.72 3.67 -8.79
CA LEU A 162 15.63 3.65 -7.81
C LEU A 162 15.30 5.05 -7.31
N ASP A 163 16.31 5.84 -6.95
CA ASP A 163 16.14 7.20 -6.43
C ASP A 163 15.50 8.13 -7.49
N LYS A 164 15.92 8.00 -8.76
CA LYS A 164 15.36 8.80 -9.86
C LYS A 164 13.98 8.33 -10.29
N LEU A 165 13.71 7.03 -10.22
CA LEU A 165 12.37 6.49 -10.40
C LEU A 165 11.42 7.03 -9.32
N GLU A 166 11.86 7.09 -8.06
CA GLU A 166 11.10 7.69 -6.97
C GLU A 166 10.86 9.19 -7.18
N ALA A 167 11.89 9.94 -7.58
CA ALA A 167 11.75 11.36 -7.89
C ALA A 167 10.75 11.60 -9.04
N TYR A 168 10.78 10.77 -10.08
CA TYR A 168 9.79 10.79 -11.16
C TYR A 168 8.39 10.48 -10.64
N ASN A 169 8.23 9.45 -9.81
CA ASN A 169 6.95 9.09 -9.22
C ASN A 169 6.38 10.23 -8.36
N LYS A 170 7.21 10.89 -7.54
CA LYS A 170 6.80 12.02 -6.70
C LYS A 170 6.38 13.24 -7.53
N ALA A 171 7.15 13.58 -8.57
CA ALA A 171 6.82 14.67 -9.47
C ALA A 171 5.47 14.42 -10.15
N ARG A 172 5.23 13.18 -10.58
CA ARG A 172 4.00 12.79 -11.26
C ARG A 172 2.79 12.75 -10.34
N ALA A 173 2.91 12.21 -9.13
CA ALA A 173 1.85 12.28 -8.12
C ALA A 173 1.43 13.74 -7.84
N SER A 174 2.41 14.64 -7.74
CA SER A 174 2.16 16.08 -7.54
C SER A 174 1.42 16.72 -8.72
N TYR A 175 1.77 16.36 -9.95
CA TYR A 175 1.07 16.82 -11.15
C TYR A 175 -0.37 16.32 -11.22
N THR A 176 -0.58 15.02 -10.99
CA THR A 176 -1.91 14.41 -10.99
C THR A 176 -2.81 15.04 -9.91
N ALA A 177 -2.29 15.26 -8.71
CA ALA A 177 -3.04 15.96 -7.65
C ALA A 177 -3.49 17.37 -8.10
N ALA A 178 -2.59 18.14 -8.72
CA ALA A 178 -2.92 19.46 -9.24
C ALA A 178 -3.97 19.42 -10.37
N PHE A 179 -3.91 18.40 -11.23
CA PHE A 179 -4.91 18.18 -12.28
C PHE A 179 -6.29 17.88 -11.69
N LEU A 180 -6.35 16.95 -10.72
CA LEU A 180 -7.60 16.57 -10.07
C LEU A 180 -8.23 17.75 -9.33
N GLU A 181 -7.44 18.60 -8.67
CA GLU A 181 -7.94 19.86 -8.09
C GLU A 181 -8.52 20.81 -9.13
N ALA A 182 -7.82 21.00 -10.26
CA ALA A 182 -8.29 21.87 -11.33
C ALA A 182 -9.63 21.36 -11.91
N GLN A 183 -9.86 20.05 -11.96
CA GLN A 183 -11.11 19.46 -12.45
C GLN A 183 -12.33 19.73 -11.55
N LYS A 184 -12.14 20.10 -10.28
CA LYS A 184 -13.25 20.31 -9.33
C LYS A 184 -14.09 21.55 -9.61
N THR A 185 -13.53 22.56 -10.26
CA THR A 185 -14.22 23.83 -10.51
C THR A 185 -14.20 24.17 -12.00
N GLU A 186 -15.22 24.90 -12.47
CA GLU A 186 -15.28 25.36 -13.86
C GLU A 186 -14.10 26.29 -14.20
N GLN A 187 -13.75 27.18 -13.27
CA GLN A 187 -12.57 28.04 -13.38
C GLN A 187 -11.26 27.23 -13.43
N GLY A 188 -11.11 26.20 -12.59
CA GLY A 188 -9.96 25.30 -12.62
C GLY A 188 -9.82 24.55 -13.95
N ARG A 189 -10.94 24.04 -14.50
CA ARG A 189 -10.95 23.38 -15.81
C ARG A 189 -10.55 24.32 -16.95
N ASN A 190 -11.01 25.56 -16.91
CA ASN A 190 -10.70 26.57 -17.93
C ASN A 190 -9.26 27.09 -17.84
N THR A 191 -8.67 27.11 -16.63
CA THR A 191 -7.30 27.58 -16.41
C THR A 191 -6.25 26.48 -16.55
N TRP A 192 -6.64 25.20 -16.40
CA TRP A 192 -5.72 24.06 -16.51
C TRP A 192 -4.89 24.05 -17.81
N PRO A 193 -5.46 24.26 -19.02
CA PRO A 193 -4.68 24.29 -20.26
C PRO A 193 -3.57 25.34 -20.25
N LEU A 194 -3.71 26.44 -19.49
CA LEU A 194 -2.72 27.52 -19.39
C LEU A 194 -1.56 27.16 -18.46
N ILE A 195 -1.79 26.31 -17.46
CA ILE A 195 -0.78 25.96 -16.43
C ILE A 195 -0.24 24.53 -16.56
N ALA A 196 -0.91 23.67 -17.32
CA ALA A 196 -0.58 22.24 -17.46
C ALA A 196 0.86 22.06 -17.94
N SER A 197 1.30 22.82 -18.95
CA SER A 197 2.68 22.74 -19.47
C SER A 197 3.74 23.05 -18.41
N THR A 198 3.49 24.04 -17.56
CA THR A 198 4.40 24.43 -16.47
C THR A 198 4.41 23.39 -15.37
N ARG A 199 3.24 22.81 -15.04
CA ARG A 199 3.12 21.73 -14.06
C ARG A 199 3.70 20.40 -14.56
N GLN A 200 3.72 20.16 -15.87
CA GLN A 200 4.28 18.97 -16.50
C GLN A 200 5.82 19.00 -16.52
N LEU A 201 6.43 20.18 -16.47
CA LEU A 201 7.88 20.34 -16.61
C LEU A 201 8.68 19.55 -15.55
N PRO A 202 8.35 19.58 -14.24
CA PRO A 202 9.01 18.74 -13.24
C PRO A 202 8.91 17.24 -13.53
N VAL A 203 7.76 16.77 -14.03
CA VAL A 203 7.53 15.37 -14.40
C VAL A 203 8.46 14.96 -15.54
N ARG A 204 8.49 15.77 -16.60
CA ARG A 204 9.36 15.54 -17.76
C ARG A 204 10.84 15.58 -17.37
N LEU A 205 11.26 16.55 -16.57
CA LEU A 205 12.65 16.64 -16.09
C LEU A 205 13.05 15.42 -15.25
N ALA A 206 12.16 14.95 -14.37
CA ALA A 206 12.44 13.76 -13.57
C ALA A 206 12.51 12.50 -14.43
N TYR A 207 11.64 12.37 -15.44
CA TYR A 207 11.68 11.29 -16.42
C TYR A 207 12.98 11.30 -17.22
N ASP A 208 13.34 12.45 -17.80
CA ASP A 208 14.54 12.61 -18.62
C ASP A 208 15.80 12.30 -17.80
N ARG A 209 15.87 12.74 -16.53
CA ARG A 209 16.94 12.40 -15.60
C ARG A 209 17.00 10.90 -15.31
N TRP A 210 15.86 10.26 -15.13
CA TRP A 210 15.78 8.82 -14.90
C TRP A 210 16.28 8.03 -16.12
N ARG A 211 15.84 8.38 -17.33
CA ARG A 211 16.34 7.75 -18.57
C ARG A 211 17.82 8.01 -18.78
N ALA A 212 18.27 9.25 -18.63
CA ALA A 212 19.68 9.64 -18.80
C ALA A 212 20.62 8.93 -17.81
N ALA A 213 20.13 8.54 -16.64
CA ALA A 213 20.89 7.78 -15.65
C ALA A 213 21.04 6.29 -15.97
N GLY A 214 20.64 5.84 -17.16
CA GLY A 214 20.85 4.46 -17.61
C GLY A 214 19.75 3.48 -17.18
N ALA A 215 18.51 3.97 -17.00
CA ALA A 215 17.35 3.12 -16.71
C ALA A 215 17.18 1.95 -17.68
N ASP A 216 17.43 2.19 -18.96
CA ASP A 216 17.39 1.20 -20.03
C ASP A 216 18.24 -0.04 -19.72
N LYS A 217 19.44 0.17 -19.15
CA LYS A 217 20.39 -0.91 -18.82
C LYS A 217 19.89 -1.74 -17.64
N ILE A 218 19.27 -1.08 -16.65
CA ILE A 218 18.65 -1.75 -15.51
C ILE A 218 17.43 -2.56 -15.98
N GLU A 219 16.55 -1.97 -16.77
CA GLU A 219 15.37 -2.62 -17.34
C GLU A 219 15.75 -3.83 -18.21
N GLN A 220 16.79 -3.70 -19.03
CA GLN A 220 17.33 -4.79 -19.84
C GLN A 220 17.93 -5.89 -18.96
N ALA A 221 18.72 -5.57 -17.94
CA ALA A 221 19.25 -6.55 -16.99
C ALA A 221 18.13 -7.31 -16.26
N GLN A 222 17.07 -6.60 -15.84
CA GLN A 222 15.89 -7.22 -15.25
C GLN A 222 15.14 -8.11 -16.26
N ALA A 223 14.97 -7.67 -17.50
CA ALA A 223 14.35 -8.46 -18.56
C ALA A 223 15.15 -9.73 -18.88
N ILE A 224 16.48 -9.65 -18.97
CA ILE A 224 17.36 -10.82 -19.16
C ILE A 224 17.17 -11.82 -18.02
N LYS A 225 17.14 -11.37 -16.76
CA LYS A 225 16.83 -12.24 -15.62
C LYS A 225 15.45 -12.90 -15.73
N ASN A 226 14.47 -12.21 -16.31
CA ASN A 226 13.12 -12.74 -16.52
C ASN A 226 13.00 -13.70 -17.72
N THR A 227 13.95 -13.68 -18.66
CA THR A 227 13.90 -14.42 -19.94
C THR A 227 14.90 -15.58 -20.03
N SER A 228 15.88 -15.64 -19.12
CA SER A 228 17.06 -16.51 -19.19
C SER A 228 16.86 -17.90 -18.55
N SER A 229 17.68 -18.89 -18.97
CA SER A 229 17.56 -20.35 -18.77
C SER A 229 17.48 -20.85 -17.31
N GLN A 230 17.07 -22.11 -17.15
CA GLN A 230 16.83 -22.76 -15.84
C GLN A 230 18.05 -22.77 -14.88
N ASN A 231 19.29 -22.87 -15.36
CA ASN A 231 20.48 -22.74 -14.49
C ASN A 231 20.63 -21.33 -13.90
N ALA A 232 20.26 -20.35 -14.70
CA ALA A 232 20.29 -18.95 -14.35
C ALA A 232 19.15 -18.63 -13.37
N LEU A 233 18.00 -19.30 -13.56
CA LEU A 233 16.88 -19.30 -12.64
C LEU A 233 17.27 -19.91 -11.28
N GLN A 234 17.96 -21.06 -11.25
CA GLN A 234 18.45 -21.66 -10.00
C GLN A 234 19.35 -20.71 -9.22
N LYS A 235 20.36 -20.12 -9.87
CA LYS A 235 21.23 -19.12 -9.24
C LYS A 235 20.45 -17.92 -8.72
N ALA A 236 19.43 -17.47 -9.44
CA ALA A 236 18.58 -16.36 -9.02
C ALA A 236 17.74 -16.69 -7.78
N TRP A 237 17.17 -17.90 -7.70
CA TRP A 237 16.45 -18.39 -6.51
C TRP A 237 17.37 -18.61 -5.32
N ASP A 238 18.56 -19.18 -5.52
CA ASP A 238 19.58 -19.31 -4.47
C ASP A 238 20.01 -17.94 -3.94
N GLY A 239 20.19 -16.96 -4.84
CA GLY A 239 20.48 -15.58 -4.49
C GLY A 239 19.36 -14.91 -3.70
N ALA A 240 18.09 -15.15 -4.08
CA ALA A 240 16.93 -14.66 -3.37
C ALA A 240 16.80 -15.27 -1.97
N LYS A 241 17.08 -16.58 -1.84
CA LYS A 241 17.11 -17.27 -0.54
C LYS A 241 18.15 -16.68 0.40
N LYS A 242 19.39 -16.52 -0.07
CA LYS A 242 20.46 -15.86 0.71
C LYS A 242 20.10 -14.44 1.11
N LEU A 243 19.47 -13.67 0.21
CA LEU A 243 19.02 -12.32 0.49
C LEU A 243 17.95 -12.30 1.59
N PHE A 244 16.96 -13.17 1.50
CA PHE A 244 15.89 -13.31 2.49
C PHE A 244 16.44 -13.70 3.87
N GLU A 245 17.31 -14.71 3.92
CA GLU A 245 17.93 -15.15 5.17
C GLU A 245 18.80 -14.05 5.80
N GLY A 246 19.57 -13.31 4.99
CA GLY A 246 20.44 -12.24 5.47
C GLY A 246 19.73 -10.98 5.98
N TYR A 247 18.44 -10.79 5.65
CA TYR A 247 17.64 -9.67 6.14
C TYR A 247 16.86 -9.96 7.42
N GLY A 248 16.72 -11.24 7.78
CA GLY A 248 16.05 -11.66 9.00
C GLY A 248 16.81 -11.20 10.23
N VAL A 249 16.14 -10.54 11.17
CA VAL A 249 16.72 -10.11 12.44
C VAL A 249 15.86 -10.59 13.60
N GLN A 250 16.51 -11.16 14.62
CA GLN A 250 15.85 -11.47 15.88
C GLN A 250 15.74 -10.19 16.72
N LEU A 251 14.52 -9.61 16.74
CA LEU A 251 14.22 -8.39 17.50
C LEU A 251 13.40 -8.67 18.77
N GLU A 252 12.71 -9.80 18.80
CA GLU A 252 11.98 -10.27 19.98
C GLU A 252 12.89 -11.20 20.78
N ASP A 253 13.12 -10.88 22.06
CA ASP A 253 13.75 -11.80 22.99
C ASP A 253 12.64 -12.57 23.71
N SER A 254 12.38 -13.79 23.25
CA SER A 254 11.43 -14.70 23.91
C SER A 254 12.03 -15.37 25.15
N GLY A 255 13.29 -15.09 25.51
CA GLY A 255 14.04 -15.79 26.56
C GLY A 255 14.35 -17.25 26.22
N SER A 256 13.82 -17.78 25.11
CA SER A 256 13.95 -19.18 24.68
C SER A 256 14.93 -19.39 23.53
N GLY A 257 15.51 -18.31 22.97
CA GLY A 257 16.42 -18.38 21.82
C GLY A 257 15.76 -18.82 20.49
N MET A 258 14.44 -19.06 20.48
CA MET A 258 13.69 -19.58 19.32
C MET A 258 12.83 -18.52 18.62
N SER A 259 13.13 -17.23 18.78
CA SER A 259 12.38 -16.17 18.10
C SER A 259 12.54 -16.28 16.58
N VAL A 260 11.39 -16.30 15.88
CA VAL A 260 11.35 -16.27 14.41
C VAL A 260 11.94 -14.93 13.94
N PRO A 261 12.95 -14.95 13.05
CA PRO A 261 13.52 -13.71 12.52
C PRO A 261 12.45 -12.87 11.83
N ILE A 262 12.45 -11.57 12.10
CA ILE A 262 11.56 -10.62 11.45
C ILE A 262 12.25 -10.06 10.21
N GLN A 263 11.54 -10.12 9.08
CA GLN A 263 12.01 -9.54 7.83
C GLN A 263 11.74 -8.04 7.81
N ARG A 264 12.82 -7.25 7.79
CA ARG A 264 12.71 -5.80 7.96
C ARG A 264 12.16 -5.13 6.71
N CYS A 265 11.18 -4.26 6.92
CA CYS A 265 10.59 -3.40 5.89
C CYS A 265 10.96 -1.93 6.16
N THR A 266 10.90 -1.11 5.12
CA THR A 266 11.01 0.35 5.25
C THR A 266 9.81 1.02 4.62
N LEU A 267 9.28 2.03 5.30
CA LEU A 267 8.11 2.79 4.88
C LEU A 267 8.54 4.20 4.49
N LEU A 268 8.06 4.68 3.35
CA LEU A 268 8.40 6.00 2.81
C LEU A 268 7.12 6.80 2.52
N PRO A 269 7.00 8.06 2.95
CA PRO A 269 8.00 8.81 3.73
C PRO A 269 8.13 8.23 5.16
N SER A 270 9.30 8.37 5.80
CA SER A 270 9.59 7.74 7.09
C SER A 270 8.82 8.36 8.27
N ASP A 271 8.34 9.59 8.12
CA ASP A 271 7.56 10.35 9.10
C ASP A 271 6.04 10.26 8.88
N TRP A 272 5.59 9.31 8.05
CA TRP A 272 4.17 9.09 7.71
C TRP A 272 3.23 8.96 8.92
N HIS A 273 3.75 8.48 10.04
CA HIS A 273 3.01 8.27 11.28
C HIS A 273 2.82 9.55 12.12
N SER A 274 3.54 10.62 11.77
CA SER A 274 3.54 11.87 12.53
C SER A 274 2.48 12.86 12.01
N GLU A 275 1.72 13.47 12.92
CA GLU A 275 0.80 14.56 12.60
C GLU A 275 1.54 15.82 12.10
N SER A 276 2.78 16.04 12.55
CA SER A 276 3.60 17.19 12.18
C SER A 276 4.30 17.06 10.82
N SER A 277 4.21 15.90 10.16
CA SER A 277 4.82 15.67 8.84
C SER A 277 4.24 16.58 7.76
N THR A 278 5.02 16.88 6.72
CA THR A 278 4.62 17.79 5.64
C THR A 278 4.52 17.07 4.28
N GLY A 279 3.95 17.71 3.26
CA GLY A 279 3.83 17.13 1.91
C GLY A 279 2.61 16.23 1.68
N TRP A 280 1.57 16.39 2.50
CA TRP A 280 0.30 15.68 2.35
C TRP A 280 -0.60 16.42 1.35
N THR A 281 -1.50 15.69 0.69
CA THR A 281 -2.49 16.23 -0.24
C THR A 281 -3.81 16.43 0.47
N ASP A 282 -4.35 17.64 0.42
CA ASP A 282 -5.67 17.92 0.99
C ASP A 282 -6.78 17.45 0.04
N LEU A 283 -7.75 16.70 0.58
CA LEU A 283 -8.95 16.29 -0.13
C LEU A 283 -10.18 16.75 0.65
N SER A 284 -11.13 17.34 -0.07
CA SER A 284 -12.47 17.63 0.44
C SER A 284 -13.50 17.15 -0.56
N VAL A 285 -14.47 16.36 -0.07
CA VAL A 285 -15.55 15.80 -0.86
C VAL A 285 -16.87 16.13 -0.18
N SER A 286 -17.83 16.66 -0.94
CA SER A 286 -19.19 16.96 -0.47
C SER A 286 -20.22 16.06 -1.15
N SER A 287 -21.34 15.79 -0.47
CA SER A 287 -22.41 14.95 -1.01
C SER A 287 -23.04 15.52 -2.29
N SER A 288 -22.96 16.83 -2.52
CA SER A 288 -23.45 17.49 -3.73
C SER A 288 -22.52 17.34 -4.95
N SER A 289 -21.22 17.15 -4.72
CA SER A 289 -20.20 17.01 -5.77
C SER A 289 -20.01 15.55 -6.25
N ALA A 290 -20.32 14.58 -5.39
CA ALA A 290 -20.28 13.14 -5.70
C ALA A 290 -21.32 12.70 -6.74
N ALA A 291 -22.36 13.51 -7.00
CA ALA A 291 -23.36 13.23 -8.02
C ALA A 291 -22.87 13.41 -9.47
N THR A 292 -21.69 14.00 -9.68
CA THR A 292 -21.20 14.44 -11.01
C THR A 292 -20.06 13.61 -11.60
N SER A 293 -19.41 12.73 -10.82
CA SER A 293 -18.32 11.86 -11.31
C SER A 293 -18.84 10.44 -11.60
N SER A 294 -19.18 10.16 -12.85
CA SER A 294 -19.80 8.89 -13.29
C SER A 294 -18.81 7.84 -13.83
N SER A 295 -17.50 8.06 -13.71
CA SER A 295 -16.47 7.12 -14.18
C SER A 295 -15.73 6.51 -12.99
N SER A 296 -16.28 5.44 -12.43
CA SER A 296 -15.64 4.67 -11.36
C SER A 296 -14.71 3.62 -11.96
N GLU A 297 -13.40 3.80 -11.79
CA GLU A 297 -12.41 2.75 -12.07
C GLU A 297 -12.19 1.82 -10.87
N TYR A 298 -12.57 2.26 -9.66
CA TYR A 298 -12.76 1.37 -8.52
C TYR A 298 -13.93 0.42 -8.82
N ARG A 299 -13.63 -0.76 -9.34
CA ARG A 299 -14.62 -1.84 -9.49
C ARG A 299 -14.51 -2.74 -8.27
N SER A 300 -15.62 -2.98 -7.58
CA SER A 300 -15.67 -4.00 -6.52
C SER A 300 -15.21 -5.34 -7.12
N TYR A 301 -14.06 -5.84 -6.68
CA TYR A 301 -13.55 -7.15 -7.04
C TYR A 301 -14.04 -8.13 -5.97
N GLY A 302 -14.70 -9.22 -6.39
CA GLY A 302 -15.30 -10.22 -5.51
C GLY A 302 -16.72 -10.61 -5.95
N GLY A 303 -16.90 -11.86 -6.39
CA GLY A 303 -18.20 -12.39 -6.78
C GLY A 303 -19.05 -12.76 -5.58
N SER A 304 -19.85 -11.84 -5.04
CA SER A 304 -21.19 -12.07 -4.48
C SER A 304 -21.70 -10.80 -3.77
N ALA A 305 -22.94 -10.41 -4.11
CA ALA A 305 -23.76 -9.39 -3.46
C ALA A 305 -23.24 -7.93 -3.48
N GLY A 306 -24.17 -7.00 -3.70
CA GLY A 306 -23.87 -5.59 -3.93
C GLY A 306 -23.00 -4.94 -2.84
N PHE A 307 -22.09 -4.07 -3.28
CA PHE A 307 -21.30 -3.15 -2.49
C PHE A 307 -22.21 -2.27 -1.61
N SER A 308 -22.49 -2.70 -0.36
CA SER A 308 -23.25 -1.90 0.61
C SER A 308 -22.32 -1.28 1.64
N LEU A 309 -21.90 -0.04 1.36
CA LEU A 309 -21.18 0.79 2.33
C LEU A 309 -22.17 1.50 3.26
N GLY A 310 -22.64 0.84 4.33
CA GLY A 310 -23.26 1.58 5.44
C GLY A 310 -22.35 2.73 5.88
N LEU A 311 -22.92 3.91 6.17
CA LEU A 311 -22.13 5.09 6.56
C LEU A 311 -21.44 4.84 7.91
N PHE A 312 -22.20 4.31 8.87
CA PHE A 312 -21.70 4.02 10.20
C PHE A 312 -21.21 2.58 10.26
N SER A 313 -20.05 2.37 10.87
CA SER A 313 -19.54 1.05 11.25
C SER A 313 -19.40 0.98 12.77
N ILE A 314 -20.07 0.02 13.40
CA ILE A 314 -20.04 -0.17 14.86
C ILE A 314 -19.37 -1.52 15.13
N GLY A 315 -18.18 -1.47 15.74
CA GLY A 315 -17.38 -2.64 16.10
C GLY A 315 -17.63 -3.12 17.53
N GLY A 316 -17.78 -4.43 17.71
CA GLY A 316 -17.83 -5.08 19.02
C GLY A 316 -16.45 -5.13 19.71
N SER A 317 -16.43 -5.30 21.03
CA SER A 317 -15.21 -5.36 21.85
C SER A 317 -14.38 -6.66 21.69
N GLY A 318 -14.88 -7.64 20.93
CA GLY A 318 -14.20 -8.87 20.53
C GLY A 318 -14.19 -8.96 19.00
N GLY A 319 -13.02 -9.21 18.42
CA GLY A 319 -12.75 -9.06 16.98
C GLY A 319 -13.75 -9.75 16.03
N HIS A 320 -13.83 -9.19 14.83
CA HIS A 320 -14.50 -9.71 13.63
C HIS A 320 -16.03 -9.56 13.49
N SER A 321 -16.72 -8.84 14.38
CA SER A 321 -18.09 -8.38 14.10
C SER A 321 -18.20 -6.86 14.08
N SER A 322 -18.43 -6.32 12.88
CA SER A 322 -18.87 -4.94 12.70
C SER A 322 -20.25 -4.93 12.08
N SER A 323 -21.17 -4.13 12.65
CA SER A 323 -22.46 -3.87 12.02
C SER A 323 -22.36 -2.57 11.23
N SER A 324 -22.99 -2.54 10.06
CA SER A 324 -23.06 -1.34 9.24
C SER A 324 -24.47 -0.74 9.27
N ARG A 325 -24.57 0.59 9.38
CA ARG A 325 -25.84 1.33 9.41
C ARG A 325 -25.78 2.53 8.47
N HIS A 326 -26.88 2.81 7.77
CA HIS A 326 -27.00 3.99 6.91
C HIS A 326 -27.38 5.23 7.73
N ALA A 327 -27.01 6.41 7.21
CA ALA A 327 -27.51 7.67 7.74
C ALA A 327 -29.03 7.76 7.59
N SER A 328 -29.68 8.48 8.49
CA SER A 328 -31.06 8.94 8.30
C SER A 328 -31.16 9.79 7.03
N ALA A 329 -32.29 9.67 6.33
CA ALA A 329 -32.61 10.53 5.20
C ALA A 329 -32.67 12.02 5.61
N GLU A 330 -32.87 12.34 6.88
CA GLU A 330 -32.88 13.72 7.39
C GLU A 330 -31.47 14.35 7.46
N THR A 331 -30.41 13.55 7.37
CA THR A 331 -29.03 14.06 7.33
C THR A 331 -28.74 14.69 5.96
N LYS A 332 -28.24 15.93 5.95
CA LYS A 332 -28.00 16.73 4.73
C LYS A 332 -26.61 17.38 4.72
N ASN A 333 -26.16 17.81 3.55
CA ASN A 333 -24.95 18.64 3.38
C ASN A 333 -23.67 18.04 3.99
N MET A 334 -23.48 16.72 3.87
CA MET A 334 -22.27 16.09 4.39
C MET A 334 -21.04 16.51 3.58
N THR A 335 -20.01 16.91 4.30
CA THR A 335 -18.69 17.24 3.77
C THR A 335 -17.63 16.52 4.60
N ILE A 336 -16.73 15.84 3.91
CA ILE A 336 -15.58 15.15 4.48
C ILE A 336 -14.33 15.85 3.97
N SER A 337 -13.44 16.29 4.86
CA SER A 337 -12.15 16.87 4.51
C SER A 337 -11.02 16.25 5.32
N PHE A 338 -9.88 16.00 4.69
CA PHE A 338 -8.70 15.41 5.31
C PHE A 338 -7.46 15.67 4.46
N SER A 339 -6.28 15.52 5.05
CA SER A 339 -5.01 15.44 4.31
C SER A 339 -4.61 13.98 4.17
N TYR A 340 -4.13 13.54 3.01
CA TYR A 340 -3.66 12.16 2.78
C TYR A 340 -2.26 12.09 2.15
N THR A 341 -1.59 10.98 2.36
CA THR A 341 -0.35 10.61 1.67
C THR A 341 -0.34 9.12 1.36
N LEU A 342 0.42 8.73 0.34
CA LEU A 342 0.71 7.33 0.03
C LEU A 342 2.02 6.94 0.69
N VAL A 343 2.00 5.85 1.43
CA VAL A 343 3.19 5.30 2.09
C VAL A 343 3.65 4.08 1.30
N ALA A 344 4.80 4.19 0.64
CA ALA A 344 5.41 3.11 -0.12
C ALA A 344 6.07 2.08 0.81
N ILE A 345 5.86 0.81 0.51
CA ILE A 345 6.40 -0.32 1.28
C ILE A 345 7.61 -0.89 0.55
N ARG A 346 8.79 -0.80 1.16
CA ARG A 346 10.02 -1.41 0.66
C ARG A 346 10.32 -2.72 1.38
N ARG A 347 10.34 -3.81 0.61
CA ARG A 347 10.74 -5.17 1.03
C ARG A 347 12.05 -5.56 0.35
N PRO A 348 13.21 -5.08 0.85
CA PRO A 348 14.50 -5.34 0.20
C PRO A 348 14.89 -6.82 0.20
N TRP A 349 14.25 -7.65 1.02
CA TRP A 349 14.44 -9.09 1.11
C TRP A 349 13.65 -9.88 0.06
N MET A 350 12.70 -9.26 -0.65
CA MET A 350 11.81 -9.95 -1.59
C MET A 350 12.21 -9.67 -3.04
N THR A 351 12.61 -10.71 -3.77
CA THR A 351 12.83 -10.63 -5.21
C THR A 351 11.53 -10.97 -5.96
N PHE A 352 10.56 -10.05 -5.90
CA PHE A 352 9.18 -10.29 -6.39
C PHE A 352 9.09 -10.76 -7.84
N ASN A 353 9.94 -10.24 -8.74
CA ASN A 353 9.94 -10.59 -10.16
C ASN A 353 10.18 -12.09 -10.43
N LEU A 354 10.86 -12.81 -9.51
CA LEU A 354 11.08 -14.25 -9.67
C LEU A 354 9.77 -15.05 -9.66
N LEU A 355 8.74 -14.58 -8.95
CA LEU A 355 7.44 -15.25 -8.88
C LEU A 355 6.78 -15.37 -10.26
N GLY A 356 7.04 -14.43 -11.18
CA GLY A 356 6.50 -14.44 -12.53
C GLY A 356 7.33 -15.22 -13.56
N THR A 357 8.49 -15.75 -13.16
CA THR A 357 9.34 -16.55 -14.05
C THR A 357 8.74 -17.93 -14.30
N LYS A 358 9.07 -18.55 -15.43
CA LYS A 358 8.64 -19.91 -15.78
C LYS A 358 9.73 -20.92 -15.44
N GLY A 359 9.39 -22.21 -15.38
CA GLY A 359 10.36 -23.30 -15.28
C GLY A 359 10.76 -23.69 -13.85
N TRP A 360 9.98 -23.28 -12.85
CA TRP A 360 10.07 -23.75 -11.47
C TRP A 360 8.72 -24.31 -11.01
N ASN A 361 8.73 -25.16 -9.99
CA ASN A 361 7.55 -25.70 -9.33
C ASN A 361 7.77 -25.77 -7.82
N LEU A 362 6.73 -26.11 -7.06
CA LEU A 362 6.81 -26.37 -5.62
C LEU A 362 6.48 -27.82 -5.25
N GLY A 363 6.62 -28.75 -6.22
CA GLY A 363 6.28 -30.15 -6.04
C GLY A 363 4.87 -30.32 -5.46
N ASN A 364 4.79 -30.99 -4.30
CA ASN A 364 3.53 -31.25 -3.61
C ASN A 364 3.09 -30.13 -2.65
N LEU A 365 3.91 -29.09 -2.44
CA LEU A 365 3.61 -28.02 -1.49
C LEU A 365 2.50 -27.10 -2.00
N TYR A 366 2.58 -26.70 -3.27
CA TYR A 366 1.55 -25.93 -3.94
C TYR A 366 1.39 -26.40 -5.37
N GLY A 367 0.14 -26.64 -5.77
CA GLY A 367 -0.21 -26.87 -7.16
C GLY A 367 -0.08 -25.59 -7.99
N LYS A 368 -0.08 -25.75 -9.31
CA LYS A 368 -0.02 -24.66 -10.28
C LYS A 368 -1.07 -23.57 -10.00
N GLY A 369 -0.62 -22.31 -9.87
CA GLY A 369 -1.49 -21.15 -9.62
C GLY A 369 -2.09 -21.07 -8.21
N ALA A 370 -1.72 -21.95 -7.28
CA ALA A 370 -2.29 -21.98 -5.93
C ALA A 370 -1.83 -20.82 -5.04
N ILE A 371 -0.68 -20.20 -5.32
CA ILE A 371 -0.24 -18.99 -4.61
C ILE A 371 -0.99 -17.78 -5.17
N SER A 372 -1.03 -17.66 -6.49
CA SER A 372 -1.88 -16.69 -7.19
C SER A 372 -2.16 -17.18 -8.61
N ASN A 373 -3.38 -16.96 -9.08
CA ASN A 373 -3.75 -17.23 -10.47
C ASN A 373 -3.40 -16.06 -11.42
N GLY A 374 -2.81 -14.98 -10.91
CA GLY A 374 -2.38 -13.83 -11.71
C GLY A 374 -3.51 -12.93 -12.25
N THR A 375 -4.76 -13.13 -11.82
CA THR A 375 -5.93 -12.38 -12.28
C THR A 375 -6.70 -11.75 -11.12
N LYS A 376 -7.75 -10.97 -11.41
CA LYS A 376 -8.63 -10.34 -10.41
C LYS A 376 -9.81 -11.21 -9.98
N VAL A 377 -9.99 -12.41 -10.55
CA VAL A 377 -11.18 -13.25 -10.36
C VAL A 377 -10.74 -14.68 -10.02
N GLY A 378 -11.50 -15.40 -9.18
CA GLY A 378 -11.20 -16.79 -8.89
C GLY A 378 -9.96 -16.99 -7.99
N GLN A 379 -9.71 -16.02 -7.10
CA GLN A 379 -8.54 -15.97 -6.20
C GLN A 379 -8.93 -16.23 -4.74
N GLU A 380 -10.15 -16.72 -4.47
CA GLU A 380 -10.73 -16.89 -3.13
C GLU A 380 -9.98 -17.91 -2.28
N HIS A 381 -9.22 -18.82 -2.92
CA HIS A 381 -8.44 -19.85 -2.26
C HIS A 381 -6.93 -19.70 -2.46
N SER A 382 -6.50 -18.56 -3.02
CA SER A 382 -5.09 -18.30 -3.31
C SER A 382 -4.33 -17.91 -2.04
N ALA A 383 -3.14 -18.49 -1.86
CA ALA A 383 -2.35 -18.29 -0.64
C ALA A 383 -1.81 -16.86 -0.49
N MET A 384 -1.52 -16.19 -1.62
CA MET A 384 -1.05 -14.80 -1.65
C MET A 384 -1.44 -14.17 -2.99
N PRO A 385 -2.72 -13.79 -3.19
CA PRO A 385 -3.20 -13.25 -4.47
C PRO A 385 -2.72 -11.82 -4.71
N LEU A 386 -2.43 -11.09 -3.65
CA LEU A 386 -2.06 -9.68 -3.65
C LEU A 386 -0.78 -9.45 -2.82
N LEU A 387 0.05 -8.53 -3.29
CA LEU A 387 1.20 -7.99 -2.55
C LEU A 387 0.95 -6.50 -2.29
N PRO A 388 0.75 -6.06 -1.03
CA PRO A 388 0.65 -4.65 -0.69
C PRO A 388 1.94 -3.91 -1.08
N THR A 389 1.84 -2.90 -1.95
CA THR A 389 2.99 -2.08 -2.37
C THR A 389 2.99 -0.71 -1.72
N SER A 390 1.81 -0.21 -1.33
CA SER A 390 1.65 1.01 -0.57
C SER A 390 0.36 1.00 0.24
N PHE A 391 0.22 1.93 1.18
CA PHE A 391 -1.03 2.16 1.89
C PHE A 391 -1.36 3.65 1.98
N VAL A 392 -2.64 3.93 2.13
CA VAL A 392 -3.20 5.28 2.16
C VAL A 392 -3.35 5.70 3.62
N VAL A 393 -2.68 6.80 3.96
CA VAL A 393 -2.70 7.37 5.31
C VAL A 393 -3.38 8.72 5.28
N VAL A 394 -4.22 8.99 6.26
CA VAL A 394 -4.94 10.27 6.43
C VAL A 394 -4.68 10.90 7.79
N LYS A 395 -4.78 12.23 7.85
CA LYS A 395 -4.79 13.05 9.07
C LYS A 395 -5.73 14.24 8.90
N ASN A 396 -5.96 14.98 9.98
CA ASN A 396 -6.83 16.17 9.99
C ASN A 396 -8.24 15.86 9.48
N VAL A 397 -8.78 14.69 9.82
CA VAL A 397 -10.09 14.26 9.32
C VAL A 397 -11.16 15.09 10.00
N VAL A 398 -11.97 15.76 9.18
CA VAL A 398 -13.11 16.56 9.60
C VAL A 398 -14.34 16.11 8.81
N ILE A 399 -15.38 15.73 9.53
CA ILE A 399 -16.67 15.35 8.96
C ILE A 399 -17.72 16.33 9.49
N SER A 400 -18.44 16.97 8.58
CA SER A 400 -19.50 17.92 8.93
C SER A 400 -20.76 17.59 8.15
N ALA A 401 -21.92 17.70 8.79
CA ALA A 401 -23.22 17.55 8.14
C ALA A 401 -24.29 18.26 8.96
N ASN A 402 -25.43 18.51 8.33
CA ASN A 402 -26.68 18.79 9.04
C ASN A 402 -27.26 17.44 9.48
N TRP A 403 -26.81 16.93 10.62
CA TRP A 403 -27.18 15.61 11.12
C TRP A 403 -28.64 15.52 11.55
N ALA A 404 -29.29 14.40 11.24
CA ALA A 404 -30.52 14.01 11.91
C ALA A 404 -30.28 13.83 13.41
N LYS A 405 -31.29 14.13 14.24
CA LYS A 405 -31.15 14.02 15.70
C LYS A 405 -30.72 12.61 16.14
N ALA A 406 -31.33 11.58 15.56
CA ALA A 406 -31.00 10.18 15.87
C ALA A 406 -29.58 9.79 15.46
N ASP A 407 -29.07 10.31 14.33
CA ASP A 407 -27.71 10.06 13.88
C ASP A 407 -26.70 10.76 14.81
N TRP A 408 -26.97 12.02 15.19
CA TRP A 408 -26.13 12.77 16.11
C TRP A 408 -26.08 12.16 17.52
N GLU A 409 -27.21 11.65 18.02
CA GLU A 409 -27.27 10.91 19.28
C GLU A 409 -26.49 9.60 19.21
N LEU A 410 -26.59 8.85 18.10
CA LEU A 410 -25.79 7.66 17.86
C LEU A 410 -24.30 7.97 17.86
N ILE A 411 -23.87 9.00 17.12
CA ILE A 411 -22.47 9.43 17.03
C ILE A 411 -21.93 9.75 18.42
N LYS A 412 -22.63 10.59 19.19
CA LYS A 412 -22.20 10.95 20.55
C LYS A 412 -22.15 9.75 21.48
N SER A 413 -23.17 8.88 21.42
CA SER A 413 -23.23 7.67 22.25
C SER A 413 -22.06 6.73 21.98
N GLN A 414 -21.82 6.38 20.72
CA GLN A 414 -20.75 5.45 20.34
C GLN A 414 -19.35 6.04 20.59
N THR A 415 -19.17 7.33 20.29
CA THR A 415 -17.91 8.04 20.54
C THR A 415 -17.59 8.12 22.04
N ASN A 416 -18.61 8.25 22.91
CA ASN A 416 -18.42 8.25 24.37
C ASN A 416 -18.22 6.85 24.96
N ALA A 417 -18.81 5.81 24.35
CA ALA A 417 -18.69 4.43 24.82
C ALA A 417 -17.27 3.86 24.69
N GLY A 418 -16.41 4.49 23.87
CA GLY A 418 -15.02 4.05 23.66
C GLY A 418 -14.88 2.76 22.84
N GLY A 419 -15.99 2.20 22.36
CA GLY A 419 -16.02 1.12 21.39
C GLY A 419 -15.56 1.56 20.01
N GLY A 420 -15.28 0.60 19.13
CA GLY A 420 -14.91 0.88 17.74
C GLY A 420 -16.09 1.51 17.01
N PHE A 421 -15.96 2.76 16.57
CA PHE A 421 -16.97 3.46 15.79
C PHE A 421 -16.33 4.13 14.59
N GLY A 422 -16.94 4.03 13.43
CA GLY A 422 -16.44 4.61 12.19
C GLY A 422 -17.54 5.28 11.36
N ILE A 423 -17.12 6.27 10.57
CA ILE A 423 -17.95 6.95 9.57
C ILE A 423 -17.22 6.83 8.22
N GLY A 424 -17.81 6.12 7.27
CA GLY A 424 -17.17 5.77 6.02
C GLY A 424 -15.91 4.91 6.27
N PRO A 425 -14.75 5.27 5.69
CA PRO A 425 -13.50 4.59 5.96
C PRO A 425 -12.75 5.14 7.19
N PHE A 426 -13.30 6.14 7.89
CA PHE A 426 -12.61 6.77 9.02
C PHE A 426 -13.05 6.17 10.34
N SER A 427 -12.09 5.86 11.20
CA SER A 427 -12.38 5.50 12.59
C SER A 427 -12.52 6.78 13.41
N ILE A 428 -13.61 6.88 14.17
CA ILE A 428 -14.02 8.05 14.96
C ILE A 428 -13.71 7.83 16.45
N SER A 429 -13.84 6.61 16.93
CA SER A 429 -13.39 6.20 18.25
C SER A 429 -12.98 4.74 18.23
N GLY A 430 -12.12 4.37 19.17
CA GLY A 430 -11.70 2.98 19.33
C GLY A 430 -10.32 2.89 19.94
N ARG A 431 -9.66 1.76 19.73
CA ARG A 431 -8.29 1.51 20.20
C ARG A 431 -7.28 1.84 19.11
N TYR A 432 -6.11 2.34 19.51
CA TYR A 432 -4.97 2.44 18.60
C TYR A 432 -4.48 1.03 18.22
N ALA A 433 -4.15 0.85 16.95
CA ALA A 433 -3.51 -0.37 16.47
C ALA A 433 -2.09 -0.50 17.07
N HIS A 434 -1.70 -1.73 17.41
CA HIS A 434 -0.37 -2.10 17.91
C HIS A 434 0.08 -1.45 19.24
N SER A 435 -0.85 -0.80 19.96
CA SER A 435 -0.58 -0.26 21.29
C SER A 435 -0.54 -1.38 22.34
N ARG A 436 0.57 -1.48 23.09
CA ARG A 436 0.74 -2.47 24.17
C ARG A 436 -0.15 -2.20 25.39
N SER A 437 -0.40 -0.92 25.65
CA SER A 437 -1.46 -0.45 26.54
C SER A 437 -2.75 -0.43 25.72
N ASN A 438 -3.89 -0.86 26.24
CA ASN A 438 -5.20 -0.81 25.56
C ASN A 438 -5.71 0.64 25.36
N GLU A 439 -4.86 1.53 24.88
CA GLU A 439 -5.10 2.95 24.69
C GLU A 439 -6.15 3.17 23.61
N THR A 440 -7.08 4.04 23.96
CA THR A 440 -8.18 4.46 23.11
C THR A 440 -7.98 5.89 22.63
N PHE A 441 -8.63 6.21 21.53
CA PHE A 441 -8.78 7.58 21.05
C PHE A 441 -10.26 7.87 20.84
N LYS A 442 -10.57 9.16 20.86
CA LYS A 442 -11.92 9.68 20.73
C LYS A 442 -11.90 10.97 19.93
N SER A 443 -12.77 11.05 18.93
CA SER A 443 -12.99 12.29 18.18
C SER A 443 -13.73 13.33 19.00
N ASP A 444 -13.45 14.60 18.69
CA ASP A 444 -14.27 15.70 19.16
C ASP A 444 -15.52 15.84 18.27
N ALA A 445 -16.69 16.00 18.88
CA ALA A 445 -17.98 16.06 18.19
C ALA A 445 -18.79 17.23 18.74
N ASP A 446 -18.65 18.39 18.11
CA ASP A 446 -19.27 19.65 18.52
C ASP A 446 -19.89 20.39 17.32
N GLY A 447 -21.03 21.05 17.55
CA GLY A 447 -21.69 21.89 16.53
C GLY A 447 -22.01 21.20 15.20
N GLY A 448 -22.22 19.87 15.18
CA GLY A 448 -22.46 19.10 13.95
C GLY A 448 -21.19 18.77 13.14
N LYS A 449 -20.02 19.08 13.71
CA LYS A 449 -18.69 18.79 13.18
C LYS A 449 -18.02 17.72 14.03
N ILE A 450 -17.34 16.79 13.37
CA ILE A 450 -16.55 15.73 13.98
C ILE A 450 -15.10 15.95 13.55
N THR A 451 -14.19 16.08 14.51
CA THR A 451 -12.76 16.23 14.27
C THR A 451 -12.04 15.03 14.85
N VAL A 452 -11.37 14.26 13.98
CA VAL A 452 -10.66 13.06 14.40
C VAL A 452 -9.19 13.36 14.67
N PRO A 453 -8.67 13.06 15.86
CA PRO A 453 -7.25 13.25 16.16
C PRO A 453 -6.39 12.17 15.49
N GLY A 454 -5.11 12.46 15.31
CA GLY A 454 -4.15 11.45 14.91
C GLY A 454 -4.15 11.11 13.42
N VAL A 455 -3.47 10.00 13.15
CA VAL A 455 -3.22 9.46 11.84
C VAL A 455 -3.92 8.11 11.71
N GLN A 456 -4.47 7.80 10.54
CA GLN A 456 -5.14 6.53 10.28
C GLN A 456 -4.82 5.98 8.89
N ILE A 457 -4.77 4.65 8.78
CA ILE A 457 -4.67 3.95 7.50
C ILE A 457 -6.09 3.61 7.03
N ILE A 458 -6.48 4.09 5.85
CA ILE A 458 -7.84 3.92 5.30
C ILE A 458 -7.92 2.93 4.14
N GLY A 459 -6.78 2.42 3.67
CA GLY A 459 -6.74 1.41 2.61
C GLY A 459 -5.33 1.04 2.20
N PHE A 460 -5.22 -0.05 1.45
CA PHE A 460 -3.96 -0.57 0.91
C PHE A 460 -4.05 -0.64 -0.61
N ILE A 461 -2.96 -0.26 -1.27
CA ILE A 461 -2.78 -0.46 -2.70
C ILE A 461 -1.85 -1.66 -2.88
N SER A 462 -2.35 -2.65 -3.60
CA SER A 462 -1.69 -3.93 -3.81
C SER A 462 -1.48 -4.19 -5.29
N GLN A 463 -0.39 -4.88 -5.60
CA GLN A 463 -0.14 -5.46 -6.90
C GLN A 463 -0.64 -6.91 -6.92
N ILE A 464 -1.27 -7.33 -8.01
CA ILE A 464 -1.61 -8.73 -8.23
C ILE A 464 -0.32 -9.54 -8.34
N VAL A 465 -0.21 -10.57 -7.50
CA VAL A 465 0.90 -11.53 -7.58
C VAL A 465 0.77 -12.29 -8.91
N PRO A 466 1.83 -12.44 -9.72
CA PRO A 466 1.73 -13.12 -11.00
C PRO A 466 1.29 -14.57 -10.83
N PHE A 467 0.86 -15.20 -11.94
CA PHE A 467 0.51 -16.61 -11.93
C PHE A 467 1.65 -17.46 -11.37
N CYS A 468 1.47 -18.04 -10.19
CA CYS A 468 2.50 -18.84 -9.52
C CYS A 468 1.91 -19.88 -8.54
N PRO A 469 2.58 -21.03 -8.34
CA PRO A 469 3.70 -21.55 -9.14
C PRO A 469 3.29 -21.81 -10.61
N PRO A 470 4.22 -21.73 -11.56
CA PRO A 470 3.90 -21.87 -12.99
C PRO A 470 3.75 -23.33 -13.44
N ALA A 471 4.27 -24.29 -12.67
CA ALA A 471 4.19 -25.73 -12.92
C ALA A 471 3.91 -26.49 -11.62
#